data_AF-A0A0P8YSW8-F1
#
_entry.id   AF-A0A0P8YSW8-F1
#
_cell.length_a   1.000
_cell.length_b   1.000
_cell.length_c   1.000
_cell.angle_alpha   90.00
_cell.angle_beta   90.00
_cell.angle_gamma   90.00
#
_symmetry.space_group_name_H-M   'P 1'
#
loop_
_entity.id
_entity.type
_entity.pdbx_description
1 polymer ?
#
loop_
_entity_poly.entity_id
_entity_poly.type
_entity_poly.pdbx_seq_one_letter_code
_entity_poly.pdbx_strand_id
1 'polypeptide(L)'
;MYQYPKILPETPAPNPNNPTDEQRHDMLRTSLNKAGRNDDYTNIIGLLSPSQDITRYANPGEFKGRKVGIIGAGLAGMSAAFELRKLGYDITIFDPVADRIGGRVYTYYFDKEKRLYGEFGATRIPISHETTWHYINLFKLNTIPYINADPNTFTYVRNIRVRNDLEGQNIFHSIYPLFNLPSKEANTPWPELYYKVSRYYLSNLTPEIRKQFLMILPRYDVRFENIINMSIRQALNLYGLSSAAINLITSVMPITGSTIDNSFEGTLNDDYTMDYFNLYRIDGGMANLPLAFYSSLSSPNPPEYPGIPQSALGRITWKRGHAVYGLYKSGTDGKVVVKHRAFPSYTHYEDSFETFDYVICAITMSQLRLVDIQPQFSEGKMEAIKNVVNLDAQKTLFLCKERFWEKQGIFGGSSYTDGISQIISYPQDHTPNMQNSANSFSEPGVLTASYNVGQDAIRLGHAHVSSRYRFVREDVERVHGLPEKYLESIVLDHKTVDWFQEYYAKGAFRALLPGLKTELLYPSSVPEFNNRVFFAGEQVSTKNAWIQGALQTGMSAANDVACYSIIRKHQK
;
A
#
# COMPACT_ATOMS: atom_id res chain seq x y z
N MET A 1 -24.66 -28.12 0.75
CA MET A 1 -23.93 -28.20 2.02
C MET A 1 -22.44 -28.26 1.65
N TYR A 2 -21.88 -27.11 1.28
CA TYR A 2 -20.49 -26.98 0.86
C TYR A 2 -19.77 -26.28 2.00
N GLN A 3 -18.87 -27.01 2.66
CA GLN A 3 -17.91 -26.45 3.60
C GLN A 3 -17.22 -25.26 2.93
N TYR A 4 -16.78 -24.30 3.75
CA TYR A 4 -15.70 -23.40 3.35
C TYR A 4 -14.72 -24.13 2.43
N PRO A 5 -14.29 -23.55 1.29
CA PRO A 5 -13.02 -24.04 0.77
C PRO A 5 -12.07 -23.95 1.97
N LYS A 6 -11.43 -25.06 2.34
CA LYS A 6 -10.31 -25.07 3.28
C LYS A 6 -9.36 -23.96 2.82
N ILE A 7 -9.55 -22.75 3.36
CA ILE A 7 -8.66 -21.64 3.15
C ILE A 7 -7.53 -22.00 4.08
N LEU A 8 -6.54 -22.62 3.46
CA LEU A 8 -5.33 -23.26 3.98
C LEU A 8 -5.40 -24.80 3.94
N PRO A 9 -4.49 -25.44 3.17
CA PRO A 9 -4.38 -26.90 3.07
C PRO A 9 -4.08 -27.55 4.42
N GLU A 10 -4.25 -28.88 4.51
CA GLU A 10 -3.34 -29.72 5.30
C GLU A 10 -1.93 -29.16 5.16
N THR A 11 -1.30 -28.70 6.24
CA THR A 11 -0.03 -27.94 6.26
C THR A 11 0.72 -28.04 4.93
N PRO A 12 0.47 -27.13 3.97
CA PRO A 12 1.23 -27.16 2.74
C PRO A 12 2.69 -26.99 3.13
N ALA A 13 3.60 -27.54 2.33
CA ALA A 13 5.01 -27.22 2.48
C ALA A 13 5.13 -25.70 2.66
N PRO A 14 5.88 -25.24 3.68
CA PRO A 14 5.97 -23.82 3.96
C PRO A 14 6.40 -23.09 2.69
N ASN A 15 5.72 -21.97 2.39
CA ASN A 15 6.08 -21.13 1.25
C ASN A 15 7.60 -20.86 1.29
N PRO A 16 8.34 -21.05 0.18
CA PRO A 16 9.78 -20.88 0.18
C PRO A 16 10.16 -19.42 0.40
N ASN A 17 11.28 -19.17 1.06
CA ASN A 17 11.92 -17.85 1.02
C ASN A 17 12.33 -17.54 -0.43
N ASN A 18 12.28 -16.26 -0.83
CA ASN A 18 12.68 -15.82 -2.18
C ASN A 18 12.05 -16.66 -3.31
N PRO A 19 10.71 -16.74 -3.39
CA PRO A 19 10.05 -17.56 -4.39
C PRO A 19 10.41 -17.09 -5.81
N THR A 20 10.64 -18.04 -6.72
CA THR A 20 10.78 -17.72 -8.15
C THR A 20 9.45 -17.24 -8.73
N ASP A 21 9.49 -16.58 -9.89
CA ASP A 21 8.27 -16.16 -10.60
C ASP A 21 7.35 -17.36 -10.90
N GLU A 22 7.91 -18.49 -11.30
CA GLU A 22 7.18 -19.75 -11.51
C GLU A 22 6.47 -20.22 -10.24
N GLN A 23 7.17 -20.26 -9.10
CA GLN A 23 6.58 -20.63 -7.81
C GLN A 23 5.45 -19.69 -7.40
N ARG A 24 5.62 -18.38 -7.59
CA ARG A 24 4.56 -17.39 -7.31
C ARG A 24 3.36 -17.60 -8.22
N HIS A 25 3.58 -17.86 -9.50
CA HIS A 25 2.53 -18.10 -10.49
C HIS A 25 1.75 -19.38 -10.18
N ASP A 26 2.42 -20.45 -9.74
CA ASP A 26 1.77 -21.69 -9.31
C ASP A 26 0.92 -21.51 -8.05
N MET A 27 1.40 -20.75 -7.07
CA MET A 27 0.62 -20.37 -5.89
C MET A 27 -0.63 -19.55 -6.27
N LEU A 28 -0.51 -18.64 -7.24
CA LEU A 28 -1.63 -17.83 -7.72
C LEU A 28 -2.65 -18.70 -8.46
N ARG A 29 -2.21 -19.57 -9.39
CA ARG A 29 -3.08 -20.53 -10.09
C ARG A 29 -3.82 -21.44 -9.12
N THR A 30 -3.11 -21.95 -8.11
CA THR A 30 -3.71 -22.79 -7.06
C THR A 30 -4.81 -22.03 -6.31
N SER A 31 -4.56 -20.78 -5.96
CA SER A 31 -5.53 -19.92 -5.26
C SER A 31 -6.75 -19.62 -6.15
N LEU A 32 -6.53 -19.27 -7.41
CA LEU A 32 -7.57 -19.00 -8.40
C LEU A 32 -8.42 -20.25 -8.72
N ASN A 33 -7.79 -21.41 -8.86
CA ASN A 33 -8.49 -22.68 -9.09
C ASN A 33 -9.43 -23.01 -7.93
N LYS A 34 -8.94 -22.90 -6.68
CA LYS A 34 -9.79 -23.08 -5.48
C LYS A 34 -10.98 -22.12 -5.42
N ALA A 35 -10.84 -20.93 -6.00
CA ALA A 35 -11.91 -19.95 -6.10
C ALA A 35 -12.80 -20.10 -7.35
N GLY A 36 -12.53 -21.07 -8.22
CA GLY A 36 -13.25 -21.26 -9.49
C GLY A 36 -13.00 -20.15 -10.52
N ARG A 37 -11.83 -19.50 -10.45
CA ARG A 37 -11.47 -18.31 -11.25
C ARG A 37 -10.18 -18.47 -12.04
N ASN A 38 -9.86 -19.68 -12.49
CA ASN A 38 -8.62 -19.96 -13.22
C ASN A 38 -8.46 -19.11 -14.50
N ASP A 39 -9.57 -18.77 -15.15
CA ASP A 39 -9.59 -17.92 -16.36
C ASP A 39 -9.11 -16.48 -16.10
N ASP A 40 -9.08 -16.02 -14.84
CA ASP A 40 -8.59 -14.70 -14.48
C ASP A 40 -7.05 -14.61 -14.47
N TYR A 41 -6.35 -15.75 -14.42
CA TYR A 41 -4.89 -15.80 -14.26
C TYR A 41 -4.16 -14.92 -15.30
N THR A 42 -4.48 -15.12 -16.58
CA THR A 42 -3.79 -14.42 -17.68
C THR A 42 -4.02 -12.91 -17.62
N ASN A 43 -5.23 -12.49 -17.23
CA ASN A 43 -5.55 -11.08 -17.06
C ASN A 43 -4.81 -10.45 -15.88
N ILE A 44 -4.76 -11.15 -14.74
CA ILE A 44 -4.08 -10.67 -13.53
C ILE A 44 -2.58 -10.54 -13.79
N ILE A 45 -1.93 -11.59 -14.29
CA ILE A 45 -0.50 -11.55 -14.60
C ILE A 45 -0.21 -10.48 -15.66
N GLY A 46 -0.97 -10.44 -16.75
CA GLY A 46 -0.76 -9.47 -17.83
C GLY A 46 -0.88 -8.02 -17.39
N LEU A 47 -1.88 -7.70 -16.56
CA LEU A 47 -2.17 -6.32 -16.13
C LEU A 47 -1.34 -5.86 -14.93
N LEU A 48 -0.83 -6.78 -14.10
CA LEU A 48 0.06 -6.43 -12.97
C LEU A 48 1.54 -6.54 -13.31
N SER A 49 1.89 -7.17 -14.43
CA SER A 49 3.27 -7.21 -14.94
C SER A 49 3.85 -5.80 -15.11
N PRO A 50 5.17 -5.66 -14.95
CA PRO A 50 5.83 -4.39 -15.28
C PRO A 50 5.52 -3.99 -16.72
N SER A 51 5.45 -2.68 -16.97
CA SER A 51 5.34 -2.16 -18.33
C SER A 51 6.52 -2.63 -19.19
N GLN A 52 6.36 -2.64 -20.52
CA GLN A 52 7.47 -2.99 -21.41
C GLN A 52 8.72 -2.16 -21.08
N ASP A 53 9.90 -2.80 -21.13
CA ASP A 53 11.15 -2.11 -20.82
C ASP A 53 11.31 -0.87 -21.73
N ILE A 54 11.65 0.26 -21.12
CA ILE A 54 11.69 1.56 -21.77
C ILE A 54 12.65 1.61 -22.98
N THR A 55 13.66 0.74 -23.01
CA THR A 55 14.61 0.58 -24.14
C THR A 55 13.98 0.01 -25.41
N ARG A 56 12.74 -0.48 -25.33
CA ARG A 56 11.95 -0.85 -26.53
C ARG A 56 11.45 0.37 -27.29
N TYR A 57 11.34 1.53 -26.64
CA TYR A 57 10.89 2.76 -27.27
C TYR A 57 12.06 3.52 -27.91
N ALA A 58 13.21 3.59 -27.24
CA ALA A 58 14.37 4.35 -27.69
C ALA A 58 15.69 3.67 -27.27
N ASN A 59 16.78 4.00 -27.95
CA ASN A 59 18.08 3.43 -27.63
C ASN A 59 18.63 4.01 -26.32
N PRO A 60 19.43 3.25 -25.54
CA PRO A 60 20.10 3.78 -24.37
C PRO A 60 20.93 5.03 -24.70
N GLY A 61 20.81 6.07 -23.86
CA GLY A 61 21.49 7.36 -24.05
C GLY A 61 20.91 8.28 -25.13
N GLU A 62 19.85 7.88 -25.84
CA GLU A 62 19.26 8.68 -26.93
C GLU A 62 18.76 10.07 -26.50
N PHE A 63 18.39 10.24 -25.23
CA PHE A 63 17.82 11.48 -24.70
C PHE A 63 18.76 12.25 -23.76
N LYS A 64 20.08 12.03 -23.88
CA LYS A 64 21.08 12.84 -23.18
C LYS A 64 20.85 14.34 -23.33
N GLY A 65 20.98 15.06 -22.21
CA GLY A 65 20.79 16.51 -22.14
C GLY A 65 19.32 16.95 -22.02
N ARG A 66 18.35 16.04 -22.15
CA ARG A 66 16.94 16.36 -21.87
C ARG A 66 16.69 16.31 -20.37
N LYS A 67 16.14 17.40 -19.82
CA LYS A 67 15.94 17.56 -18.38
C LYS A 67 14.57 17.05 -17.94
N VAL A 68 14.53 16.19 -16.93
CA VAL A 68 13.28 15.71 -16.31
C VAL A 68 13.26 16.05 -14.83
N GLY A 69 12.24 16.76 -14.38
CA GLY A 69 11.98 16.98 -12.95
C GLY A 69 11.06 15.90 -12.40
N ILE A 70 11.38 15.32 -11.25
CA ILE A 70 10.52 14.35 -10.56
C ILE A 70 10.18 14.91 -9.19
N ILE A 71 8.88 15.02 -8.90
CA ILE A 71 8.40 15.59 -7.64
C ILE A 71 7.96 14.45 -6.73
N GLY A 72 8.75 14.19 -5.69
CA GLY A 72 8.57 13.13 -4.69
C GLY A 72 9.52 11.95 -4.90
N ALA A 73 10.30 11.61 -3.88
CA ALA A 73 11.20 10.45 -3.84
C ALA A 73 10.55 9.23 -3.13
N GLY A 74 9.25 9.05 -3.36
CA GLY A 74 8.57 7.78 -3.10
C GLY A 74 8.88 6.74 -4.18
N LEU A 75 8.36 5.52 -4.02
CA LEU A 75 8.61 4.43 -4.98
C LEU A 75 8.19 4.76 -6.41
N ALA A 76 7.11 5.52 -6.62
CA ALA A 76 6.67 5.93 -7.96
C ALA A 76 7.67 6.88 -8.65
N GLY A 77 8.18 7.88 -7.92
CA GLY A 77 9.17 8.80 -8.45
C GLY A 77 10.51 8.11 -8.71
N MET A 78 10.92 7.21 -7.82
CA MET A 78 12.17 6.46 -7.98
C MET A 78 12.10 5.40 -9.09
N SER A 79 10.97 4.71 -9.29
CA SER A 79 10.82 3.80 -10.44
C SER A 79 10.83 4.57 -11.76
N ALA A 80 10.14 5.72 -11.83
CA ALA A 80 10.19 6.59 -13.00
C ALA A 80 11.62 7.07 -13.31
N ALA A 81 12.36 7.52 -12.29
CA ALA A 81 13.77 7.92 -12.43
C ALA A 81 14.63 6.75 -12.91
N PHE A 82 14.42 5.56 -12.36
CA PHE A 82 15.18 4.37 -12.68
C PHE A 82 15.04 4.01 -14.16
N GLU A 83 13.82 4.02 -14.69
CA GLU A 83 13.55 3.75 -16.11
C GLU A 83 14.10 4.85 -17.01
N LEU A 84 13.79 6.13 -16.75
CA LEU A 84 14.29 7.24 -17.58
C LEU A 84 15.83 7.27 -17.65
N ARG A 85 16.51 6.90 -16.57
CA ARG A 85 17.98 6.86 -16.56
C ARG A 85 18.56 5.95 -17.65
N LYS A 86 17.88 4.86 -18.02
CA LYS A 86 18.28 3.94 -19.10
C LYS A 86 18.47 4.67 -20.44
N LEU A 87 17.64 5.70 -20.71
CA LEU A 87 17.64 6.45 -21.96
C LEU A 87 18.50 7.72 -21.93
N GLY A 88 19.23 7.99 -20.84
CA GLY A 88 20.19 9.09 -20.78
C GLY A 88 19.66 10.43 -20.26
N TYR A 89 18.41 10.53 -19.79
CA TYR A 89 17.85 11.79 -19.30
C TYR A 89 18.63 12.39 -18.11
N ASP A 90 18.68 13.72 -18.04
CA ASP A 90 19.20 14.46 -16.87
C ASP A 90 18.05 14.69 -15.87
N ILE A 91 18.03 13.89 -14.81
CA ILE A 91 16.90 13.78 -13.89
C ILE A 91 17.21 14.54 -12.59
N THR A 92 16.27 15.38 -12.14
CA THR A 92 16.32 16.03 -10.83
C THR A 92 15.14 15.56 -9.99
N ILE A 93 15.41 14.96 -8.83
CA ILE A 93 14.38 14.45 -7.92
C ILE A 93 14.26 15.40 -6.73
N PHE A 94 13.09 16.01 -6.58
CA PHE A 94 12.75 16.87 -5.46
C PHE A 94 12.05 16.05 -4.38
N ASP A 95 12.59 16.08 -3.16
CA ASP A 95 11.90 15.51 -2.02
C ASP A 95 12.10 16.41 -0.80
N PRO A 96 11.04 16.74 -0.07
CA PRO A 96 11.14 17.66 1.04
C PRO A 96 11.66 17.02 2.34
N VAL A 97 11.81 15.70 2.38
CA VAL A 97 12.37 14.98 3.52
C VAL A 97 13.87 14.79 3.28
N ALA A 98 14.69 15.28 4.19
CA ALA A 98 16.15 15.27 4.04
C ALA A 98 16.79 13.95 4.52
N ASP A 99 16.21 13.37 5.57
CA ASP A 99 16.78 12.31 6.41
C ASP A 99 16.17 10.92 6.16
N ARG A 100 15.09 10.83 5.37
CA ARG A 100 14.41 9.58 5.00
C ARG A 100 14.07 9.56 3.51
N ILE A 101 14.15 8.38 2.90
CA ILE A 101 13.74 8.10 1.51
C ILE A 101 12.58 7.10 1.50
N GLY A 102 11.77 7.08 0.45
CA GLY A 102 10.74 6.07 0.22
C GLY A 102 9.30 6.51 0.51
N GLY A 103 9.10 7.73 1.01
CA GLY A 103 7.78 8.30 1.28
C GLY A 103 6.99 7.46 2.29
N ARG A 104 5.87 6.86 1.84
CA ARG A 104 4.97 6.07 2.68
C ARG A 104 5.50 4.66 3.03
N VAL A 105 6.59 4.20 2.41
CA VAL A 105 7.27 2.97 2.83
C VAL A 105 8.22 3.33 3.96
N TYR A 106 7.81 3.05 5.20
CA TYR A 106 8.53 3.49 6.39
C TYR A 106 8.70 2.37 7.41
N THR A 107 9.95 1.90 7.52
CA THR A 107 10.44 1.06 8.61
C THR A 107 11.14 1.91 9.65
N TYR A 108 10.80 1.73 10.92
CA TYR A 108 11.50 2.37 12.05
C TYR A 108 12.26 1.33 12.85
N TYR A 109 13.54 1.62 13.09
CA TYR A 109 14.45 0.76 13.85
C TYR A 109 14.68 1.37 15.23
N PHE A 110 14.48 0.57 16.28
CA PHE A 110 14.73 0.96 17.67
C PHE A 110 16.19 0.71 18.09
N ASP A 111 16.92 -0.12 17.34
CA ASP A 111 18.31 -0.45 17.56
C ASP A 111 19.20 -0.05 16.37
N LYS A 112 20.50 0.10 16.63
CA LYS A 112 21.48 0.48 15.59
C LYS A 112 21.76 -0.67 14.64
N GLU A 113 21.66 -1.90 15.14
CA GLU A 113 21.86 -3.15 14.41
C GLU A 113 20.67 -3.50 13.51
N LYS A 114 19.58 -2.71 13.56
CA LYS A 114 18.38 -2.83 12.74
C LYS A 114 17.65 -4.17 12.88
N ARG A 115 17.73 -4.83 14.04
CA ARG A 115 17.03 -6.08 14.32
C ARG A 115 15.66 -5.85 14.94
N LEU A 116 15.50 -4.77 15.70
CA LEU A 116 14.28 -4.42 16.42
C LEU A 116 13.56 -3.31 15.65
N TYR A 117 12.63 -3.69 14.79
CA TYR A 117 11.94 -2.73 13.92
C TYR A 117 10.46 -3.02 13.76
N GLY A 118 9.73 -2.00 13.31
CA GLY A 118 8.34 -2.13 12.89
C GLY A 118 7.99 -1.24 11.71
N GLU A 119 6.90 -1.57 11.04
CA GLU A 119 6.49 -0.95 9.78
C GLU A 119 5.32 0.03 9.99
N PHE A 120 5.57 1.32 9.78
CA PHE A 120 4.52 2.35 9.81
C PHE A 120 3.71 2.39 8.50
N GLY A 121 4.31 1.94 7.40
CA GLY A 121 3.72 1.93 6.07
C GLY A 121 3.32 0.53 5.60
N ALA A 122 3.78 0.19 4.39
CA ALA A 122 3.66 -1.13 3.79
C ALA A 122 4.29 -2.21 4.68
N THR A 123 3.60 -3.35 4.84
CA THR A 123 4.02 -4.47 5.69
C THR A 123 4.16 -5.79 4.94
N ARG A 124 3.49 -5.93 3.80
CA ARG A 124 3.31 -7.21 3.09
C ARG A 124 3.22 -7.01 1.57
N ILE A 125 3.57 -8.06 0.84
CA ILE A 125 3.66 -8.13 -0.62
C ILE A 125 2.93 -9.40 -1.09
N PRO A 126 1.82 -9.26 -1.82
CA PRO A 126 1.16 -10.39 -2.47
C PRO A 126 1.99 -10.97 -3.61
N ILE A 127 1.87 -12.28 -3.84
CA ILE A 127 2.53 -12.97 -4.96
C ILE A 127 2.09 -12.47 -6.35
N SER A 128 0.89 -11.93 -6.47
CA SER A 128 0.31 -11.42 -7.73
C SER A 128 0.87 -10.06 -8.14
N HIS A 129 1.61 -9.37 -7.26
CA HIS A 129 2.11 -8.01 -7.49
C HIS A 129 3.39 -8.03 -8.33
N GLU A 130 3.26 -8.43 -9.59
CA GLU A 130 4.39 -8.71 -10.50
C GLU A 130 5.37 -7.52 -10.66
N THR A 131 4.88 -6.28 -10.71
CA THR A 131 5.78 -5.11 -10.81
C THR A 131 6.57 -4.90 -9.52
N THR A 132 5.99 -5.21 -8.36
CA THR A 132 6.71 -5.18 -7.09
C THR A 132 7.78 -6.27 -7.05
N TRP A 133 7.42 -7.49 -7.45
CA TRP A 133 8.35 -8.61 -7.54
C TRP A 133 9.47 -8.39 -8.54
N HIS A 134 9.19 -7.73 -9.67
CA HIS A 134 10.20 -7.34 -10.65
C HIS A 134 11.34 -6.56 -9.99
N TYR A 135 11.03 -5.52 -9.23
CA TYR A 135 12.05 -4.71 -8.57
C TYR A 135 12.70 -5.42 -7.37
N ILE A 136 11.95 -6.23 -6.61
CA ILE A 136 12.52 -7.08 -5.55
C ILE A 136 13.59 -8.01 -6.12
N ASN A 137 13.27 -8.70 -7.23
CA ASN A 137 14.18 -9.62 -7.90
C ASN A 137 15.37 -8.89 -8.51
N LEU A 138 15.14 -7.74 -9.16
CA LEU A 138 16.18 -6.90 -9.76
C LEU A 138 17.21 -6.45 -8.72
N PHE A 139 16.74 -5.96 -7.57
CA PHE A 139 17.59 -5.53 -6.46
C PHE A 139 18.06 -6.68 -5.56
N LYS A 140 17.67 -7.92 -5.86
CA LYS A 140 18.03 -9.13 -5.10
C LYS A 140 17.72 -9.01 -3.61
N LEU A 141 16.55 -8.45 -3.29
CA LEU A 141 16.12 -8.27 -1.90
C LEU A 141 15.62 -9.60 -1.35
N ASN A 142 16.06 -9.93 -0.14
CA ASN A 142 15.59 -11.13 0.56
C ASN A 142 14.13 -10.95 0.98
N THR A 143 13.32 -11.95 0.69
CA THR A 143 11.91 -12.04 1.05
C THR A 143 11.63 -13.33 1.79
N ILE A 144 10.72 -13.22 2.75
CA ILE A 144 10.28 -14.31 3.61
C ILE A 144 8.76 -14.34 3.66
N PRO A 145 8.13 -15.52 3.83
CA PRO A 145 6.69 -15.61 3.98
C PRO A 145 6.16 -14.74 5.13
N TYR A 146 5.00 -14.15 4.91
CA TYR A 146 4.28 -13.35 5.90
C TYR A 146 3.09 -14.15 6.45
N ILE A 147 3.09 -14.37 7.76
CA ILE A 147 2.00 -14.98 8.51
C ILE A 147 0.88 -13.96 8.65
N ASN A 148 -0.18 -14.16 7.85
CA ASN A 148 -1.35 -13.29 7.88
C ASN A 148 -2.28 -13.57 9.05
N ALA A 149 -2.39 -14.84 9.46
CA ALA A 149 -3.25 -15.30 10.54
C ALA A 149 -2.53 -16.35 11.38
N ASP A 150 -2.71 -16.28 12.69
CA ASP A 150 -2.25 -17.27 13.67
C ASP A 150 -3.48 -17.58 14.55
N PRO A 151 -3.94 -18.84 14.65
CA PRO A 151 -5.14 -19.19 15.41
C PRO A 151 -5.01 -18.92 16.91
N ASN A 152 -3.79 -18.70 17.41
CA ASN A 152 -3.56 -18.29 18.78
C ASN A 152 -3.76 -16.78 18.98
N THR A 153 -3.96 -15.95 17.97
CA THR A 153 -4.28 -14.54 18.20
C THR A 153 -5.68 -14.38 18.79
N PHE A 154 -6.07 -13.16 19.15
CA PHE A 154 -7.31 -12.88 19.84
C PHE A 154 -8.28 -12.08 18.98
N THR A 155 -9.57 -12.34 19.20
CA THR A 155 -10.64 -11.40 18.86
C THR A 155 -11.25 -10.92 20.17
N TYR A 156 -11.30 -9.59 20.36
CA TYR A 156 -11.84 -8.95 21.57
C TYR A 156 -12.95 -7.97 21.17
N VAL A 157 -14.20 -8.39 21.36
CA VAL A 157 -15.39 -7.63 20.94
C VAL A 157 -16.38 -7.59 22.10
N ARG A 158 -16.90 -6.41 22.42
CA ARG A 158 -17.91 -6.18 23.47
C ARG A 158 -17.52 -6.84 24.80
N ASN A 159 -16.26 -6.66 25.18
CA ASN A 159 -15.62 -7.23 26.38
C ASN A 159 -15.52 -8.76 26.42
N ILE A 160 -15.78 -9.47 25.31
CA ILE A 160 -15.57 -10.90 25.19
C ILE A 160 -14.29 -11.16 24.39
N ARG A 161 -13.38 -11.93 24.99
CA ARG A 161 -12.12 -12.37 24.39
C ARG A 161 -12.21 -13.82 23.95
N VAL A 162 -11.87 -14.08 22.69
CA VAL A 162 -11.74 -15.45 22.16
C VAL A 162 -10.45 -15.60 21.36
N ARG A 163 -10.01 -16.85 21.15
CA ARG A 163 -8.96 -17.14 20.16
C ARG A 163 -9.53 -17.00 18.74
N ASN A 164 -8.69 -16.58 17.81
CA ASN A 164 -9.06 -16.32 16.42
C ASN A 164 -8.90 -17.59 15.56
N ASP A 165 -9.67 -18.63 15.90
CA ASP A 165 -9.64 -19.89 15.16
C ASP A 165 -10.09 -19.71 13.71
N LEU A 166 -9.49 -20.48 12.80
CA LEU A 166 -9.63 -20.29 11.35
C LEU A 166 -11.07 -20.50 10.87
N GLU A 167 -11.79 -21.41 11.51
CA GLU A 167 -13.19 -21.74 11.21
C GLU A 167 -14.19 -20.75 11.83
N GLY A 168 -13.73 -19.82 12.67
CA GLY A 168 -14.54 -18.82 13.34
C GLY A 168 -15.51 -19.37 14.39
N GLN A 169 -15.29 -20.58 14.89
CA GLN A 169 -16.12 -21.28 15.88
C GLN A 169 -16.13 -20.55 17.23
N ASN A 170 -15.01 -20.02 17.70
CA ASN A 170 -15.01 -19.33 18.99
C ASN A 170 -15.81 -18.03 18.93
N ILE A 171 -15.70 -17.29 17.81
CA ILE A 171 -16.52 -16.10 17.52
C ILE A 171 -18.00 -16.51 17.43
N PHE A 172 -18.29 -17.59 16.70
CA PHE A 172 -19.64 -18.12 16.55
C PHE A 172 -20.29 -18.48 17.90
N HIS A 173 -19.56 -19.12 18.82
CA HIS A 173 -20.12 -19.50 20.11
C HIS A 173 -20.21 -18.35 21.12
N SER A 174 -19.20 -17.46 21.17
CA SER A 174 -19.05 -16.51 22.29
C SER A 174 -19.41 -15.07 21.93
N ILE A 175 -19.28 -14.68 20.66
CA ILE A 175 -19.49 -13.30 20.21
C ILE A 175 -20.86 -13.13 19.54
N TYR A 176 -21.33 -14.10 18.75
CA TYR A 176 -22.65 -14.04 18.12
C TYR A 176 -23.81 -13.77 19.08
N PRO A 177 -23.87 -14.37 20.29
CA PRO A 177 -24.98 -14.11 21.22
C PRO A 177 -25.12 -12.65 21.64
N LEU A 178 -24.09 -11.83 21.41
CA LEU A 178 -24.10 -10.40 21.70
C LEU A 178 -24.82 -9.59 20.60
N PHE A 179 -25.20 -10.20 19.48
CA PHE A 179 -25.84 -9.56 18.33
C PHE A 179 -27.23 -10.14 18.09
N ASN A 180 -28.19 -9.27 17.77
CA ASN A 180 -29.56 -9.67 17.49
C ASN A 180 -29.71 -10.20 16.05
N LEU A 181 -29.12 -11.37 15.77
CA LEU A 181 -29.09 -11.97 14.44
C LEU A 181 -30.39 -12.75 14.13
N PRO A 182 -30.98 -12.56 12.93
CA PRO A 182 -31.98 -13.47 12.39
C PRO A 182 -31.50 -14.92 12.36
N SER A 183 -32.41 -15.88 12.53
CA SER A 183 -32.06 -17.31 12.68
C SER A 183 -31.16 -17.87 11.58
N LYS A 184 -31.33 -17.44 10.33
CA LYS A 184 -30.46 -17.89 9.22
C LYS A 184 -29.02 -17.42 9.41
N GLU A 185 -28.83 -16.16 9.79
CA GLU A 185 -27.50 -15.56 9.98
C GLU A 185 -26.85 -16.04 11.27
N ALA A 186 -27.64 -16.21 12.34
CA ALA A 186 -27.21 -16.77 13.62
C ALA A 186 -26.65 -18.19 13.49
N ASN A 187 -27.05 -18.94 12.45
CA ASN A 187 -26.58 -20.30 12.15
C ASN A 187 -25.53 -20.36 11.03
N THR A 188 -25.04 -19.21 10.55
CA THR A 188 -24.03 -19.14 9.49
C THR A 188 -22.73 -18.55 10.05
N PRO A 189 -21.57 -19.26 9.94
CA PRO A 189 -20.29 -18.75 10.40
C PRO A 189 -19.88 -17.43 9.69
N TRP A 190 -19.19 -16.54 10.41
CA TRP A 190 -19.07 -15.13 9.99
C TRP A 190 -18.27 -14.97 8.71
N PRO A 191 -17.19 -15.75 8.45
CA PRO A 191 -16.50 -15.55 7.19
C PRO A 191 -17.36 -16.03 5.99
N GLU A 192 -18.37 -16.89 6.17
CA GLU A 192 -19.31 -17.27 5.12
C GLU A 192 -20.29 -16.12 4.89
N LEU A 193 -20.77 -15.47 5.95
CA LEU A 193 -21.61 -14.27 5.84
C LEU A 193 -20.94 -13.18 4.98
N TYR A 194 -19.64 -12.96 5.17
CA TYR A 194 -18.91 -11.91 4.46
C TYR A 194 -18.40 -12.34 3.07
N TYR A 195 -17.58 -13.39 2.98
CA TYR A 195 -16.90 -13.76 1.73
C TYR A 195 -17.84 -14.31 0.66
N LYS A 196 -19.04 -14.76 1.04
CA LYS A 196 -20.07 -15.15 0.06
C LYS A 196 -20.60 -13.95 -0.73
N VAL A 197 -20.58 -12.76 -0.14
CA VAL A 197 -20.97 -11.52 -0.84
C VAL A 197 -19.95 -11.19 -1.93
N SER A 198 -18.65 -11.12 -1.59
CA SER A 198 -17.61 -10.89 -2.59
C SER A 198 -17.64 -11.91 -3.73
N ARG A 199 -17.77 -13.21 -3.37
CA ARG A 199 -17.87 -14.29 -4.36
C ARG A 199 -19.07 -14.12 -5.29
N TYR A 200 -20.23 -13.78 -4.75
CA TYR A 200 -21.43 -13.55 -5.54
C TYR A 200 -21.22 -12.47 -6.60
N TYR A 201 -20.71 -11.30 -6.19
CA TYR A 201 -20.47 -10.19 -7.12
C TYR A 201 -19.39 -10.51 -8.16
N LEU A 202 -18.28 -11.16 -7.77
CA LEU A 202 -17.25 -11.58 -8.73
C LEU A 202 -17.76 -12.64 -9.73
N SER A 203 -18.57 -13.60 -9.27
CA SER A 203 -19.11 -14.67 -10.12
C SER A 203 -20.13 -14.17 -11.16
N ASN A 204 -20.80 -13.06 -10.88
CA ASN A 204 -21.77 -12.45 -11.80
C ASN A 204 -21.12 -11.63 -12.93
N LEU A 205 -19.80 -11.40 -12.86
CA LEU A 205 -19.04 -10.74 -13.91
C LEU A 205 -18.33 -11.77 -14.78
N THR A 206 -18.20 -11.52 -16.08
CA THR A 206 -17.34 -12.33 -16.95
C THR A 206 -15.86 -11.97 -16.72
N PRO A 207 -14.88 -12.83 -17.09
CA PRO A 207 -13.46 -12.49 -16.99
C PRO A 207 -13.09 -11.15 -17.67
N GLU A 208 -13.72 -10.85 -18.81
CA GLU A 208 -13.50 -9.61 -19.58
C GLU A 208 -14.00 -8.35 -18.86
N ILE A 209 -15.03 -8.49 -18.02
CA ILE A 209 -15.49 -7.37 -17.18
C ILE A 209 -14.64 -7.29 -15.91
N ARG A 210 -14.31 -8.42 -15.28
CA ARG A 210 -13.51 -8.43 -14.05
C ARG A 210 -12.14 -7.77 -14.23
N LYS A 211 -11.49 -7.93 -15.39
CA LYS A 211 -10.19 -7.28 -15.62
C LYS A 211 -10.26 -5.74 -15.53
N GLN A 212 -11.45 -5.14 -15.65
CA GLN A 212 -11.65 -3.70 -15.46
C GLN A 212 -11.34 -3.22 -14.03
N PHE A 213 -11.28 -4.11 -13.02
CA PHE A 213 -10.72 -3.78 -11.71
C PHE A 213 -9.28 -3.23 -11.83
N LEU A 214 -8.52 -3.76 -12.79
CA LEU A 214 -7.11 -3.42 -13.01
C LEU A 214 -6.88 -2.43 -14.14
N MET A 215 -7.93 -1.95 -14.82
CA MET A 215 -7.83 -1.00 -15.94
C MET A 215 -8.27 0.41 -15.56
N ILE A 216 -7.59 1.40 -16.14
CA ILE A 216 -8.00 2.81 -16.11
C ILE A 216 -8.66 3.11 -17.45
N LEU A 217 -9.97 3.33 -17.45
CA LEU A 217 -10.77 3.53 -18.66
C LEU A 217 -11.55 4.84 -18.58
N PRO A 218 -11.79 5.52 -19.71
CA PRO A 218 -12.67 6.68 -19.74
C PRO A 218 -14.14 6.32 -19.52
N ARG A 219 -14.52 5.05 -19.76
CA ARG A 219 -15.86 4.48 -19.52
C ARG A 219 -15.73 3.00 -19.18
N TYR A 220 -16.57 2.50 -18.28
CA TYR A 220 -16.56 1.12 -17.84
C TYR A 220 -17.83 0.39 -18.32
N ASP A 221 -17.85 -0.94 -18.20
CA ASP A 221 -19.07 -1.72 -18.44
C ASP A 221 -20.11 -1.41 -17.36
N VAL A 222 -21.36 -1.16 -17.73
CA VAL A 222 -22.44 -0.79 -16.80
C VAL A 222 -22.61 -1.78 -15.63
N ARG A 223 -22.36 -3.07 -15.86
CA ARG A 223 -22.44 -4.10 -14.80
C ARG A 223 -21.32 -3.95 -13.78
N PHE A 224 -20.13 -3.53 -14.23
CA PHE A 224 -19.01 -3.19 -13.37
C PHE A 224 -19.25 -1.88 -12.63
N GLU A 225 -19.70 -0.84 -13.34
CA GLU A 225 -20.02 0.48 -12.76
C GLU A 225 -21.03 0.35 -11.62
N ASN A 226 -22.11 -0.43 -11.81
CA ASN A 226 -23.09 -0.67 -10.77
C ASN A 226 -22.48 -1.25 -9.48
N ILE A 227 -21.41 -2.04 -9.57
CA ILE A 227 -20.75 -2.65 -8.42
C ILE A 227 -19.84 -1.65 -7.71
N ILE A 228 -18.99 -0.94 -8.45
CA ILE A 228 -18.04 0.02 -7.88
C ILE A 228 -18.73 1.29 -7.36
N ASN A 229 -19.97 1.56 -7.77
CA ASN A 229 -20.79 2.67 -7.28
C ASN A 229 -21.60 2.32 -6.03
N MET A 230 -21.48 1.10 -5.50
CA MET A 230 -22.00 0.77 -4.17
C MET A 230 -20.91 0.95 -3.12
N SER A 231 -21.30 1.42 -1.94
CA SER A 231 -20.45 1.25 -0.76
C SER A 231 -20.41 -0.21 -0.30
N ILE A 232 -19.44 -0.60 0.52
CA ILE A 232 -19.39 -1.93 1.16
C ILE A 232 -20.71 -2.19 1.89
N ARG A 233 -21.21 -1.22 2.67
CA ARG A 233 -22.51 -1.31 3.36
C ARG A 233 -23.66 -1.61 2.42
N GLN A 234 -23.75 -0.88 1.30
CA GLN A 234 -24.81 -1.06 0.31
C GLN A 234 -24.73 -2.44 -0.33
N ALA A 235 -23.54 -2.91 -0.70
CA ALA A 235 -23.35 -4.25 -1.26
C ALA A 235 -23.77 -5.36 -0.29
N LEU A 236 -23.40 -5.25 1.01
CA LEU A 236 -23.82 -6.21 2.03
C LEU A 236 -25.35 -6.20 2.24
N ASN A 237 -25.96 -5.02 2.32
CA ASN A 237 -27.42 -4.87 2.46
C ASN A 237 -28.18 -5.42 1.25
N LEU A 238 -27.74 -5.10 0.03
CA LEU A 238 -28.40 -5.54 -1.22
C LEU A 238 -28.25 -7.04 -1.44
N TYR A 239 -27.18 -7.66 -0.95
CA TYR A 239 -27.08 -9.12 -0.89
C TYR A 239 -28.05 -9.76 0.12
N GLY A 240 -28.53 -8.97 1.10
CA GLY A 240 -29.56 -9.37 2.05
C GLY A 240 -29.05 -9.63 3.47
N LEU A 241 -27.88 -9.12 3.86
CA LEU A 241 -27.42 -9.18 5.25
C LEU A 241 -28.20 -8.19 6.12
N SER A 242 -28.59 -8.62 7.32
CA SER A 242 -29.19 -7.74 8.32
C SER A 242 -28.19 -6.72 8.87
N SER A 243 -28.69 -5.63 9.44
CA SER A 243 -27.85 -4.65 10.13
C SER A 243 -27.09 -5.26 11.31
N ALA A 244 -27.64 -6.29 11.95
CA ALA A 244 -26.96 -7.02 13.03
C ALA A 244 -25.78 -7.85 12.51
N ALA A 245 -25.93 -8.53 11.37
CA ALA A 245 -24.83 -9.25 10.72
C ALA A 245 -23.74 -8.31 10.24
N ILE A 246 -24.11 -7.16 9.66
CA ILE A 246 -23.13 -6.14 9.26
C ILE A 246 -22.37 -5.62 10.49
N ASN A 247 -23.07 -5.32 11.60
CA ASN A 247 -22.42 -4.87 12.84
C ASN A 247 -21.45 -5.92 13.39
N LEU A 248 -21.83 -7.20 13.39
CA LEU A 248 -20.94 -8.32 13.75
C LEU A 248 -19.68 -8.32 12.88
N ILE A 249 -19.84 -8.30 11.55
CA ILE A 249 -18.71 -8.32 10.59
C ILE A 249 -17.79 -7.13 10.85
N THR A 250 -18.32 -5.92 10.99
CA THR A 250 -17.50 -4.73 11.22
C THR A 250 -16.80 -4.73 12.58
N SER A 251 -17.33 -5.46 13.57
CA SER A 251 -16.70 -5.60 14.89
C SER A 251 -15.52 -6.58 14.89
N VAL A 252 -15.58 -7.63 14.06
CA VAL A 252 -14.50 -8.63 13.94
C VAL A 252 -13.53 -8.33 12.79
N MET A 253 -13.92 -7.44 11.86
CA MET A 253 -13.09 -6.91 10.78
C MET A 253 -12.97 -5.37 10.87
N PRO A 254 -12.14 -4.86 11.79
CA PRO A 254 -11.89 -3.43 12.02
C PRO A 254 -11.72 -2.55 10.78
N ILE A 255 -10.88 -2.96 9.82
CA ILE A 255 -10.66 -2.18 8.58
C ILE A 255 -11.95 -2.08 7.77
N THR A 256 -12.67 -3.20 7.59
CA THR A 256 -13.97 -3.19 6.90
C THR A 256 -14.97 -2.28 7.62
N GLY A 257 -14.96 -2.25 8.95
CA GLY A 257 -15.74 -1.30 9.74
C GLY A 257 -15.35 0.16 9.48
N SER A 258 -14.05 0.45 9.47
CA SER A 258 -13.49 1.78 9.22
C SER A 258 -13.74 2.29 7.79
N THR A 259 -13.90 1.38 6.81
CA THR A 259 -14.11 1.71 5.40
C THR A 259 -15.48 1.27 4.89
N ILE A 260 -16.46 1.04 5.78
CA ILE A 260 -17.75 0.46 5.43
C ILE A 260 -18.56 1.28 4.42
N ASP A 261 -18.30 2.59 4.36
CA ASP A 261 -18.96 3.52 3.43
C ASP A 261 -18.10 3.81 2.18
N ASN A 262 -16.89 3.24 2.08
CA ASN A 262 -16.11 3.24 0.84
C ASN A 262 -16.76 2.34 -0.21
N SER A 263 -16.40 2.56 -1.47
CA SER A 263 -16.72 1.71 -2.61
C SER A 263 -16.35 0.26 -2.33
N PHE A 264 -17.26 -0.64 -2.69
CA PHE A 264 -17.04 -2.09 -2.65
C PHE A 264 -15.96 -2.55 -3.63
N GLU A 265 -15.55 -1.69 -4.57
CA GLU A 265 -14.40 -1.92 -5.44
C GLU A 265 -13.15 -2.30 -4.64
N GLY A 266 -12.86 -1.62 -3.52
CA GLY A 266 -11.64 -1.88 -2.76
C GLY A 266 -11.54 -3.33 -2.30
N THR A 267 -12.65 -3.88 -1.78
CA THR A 267 -12.74 -5.29 -1.38
C THR A 267 -12.61 -6.21 -2.58
N LEU A 268 -13.38 -5.96 -3.64
CA LEU A 268 -13.41 -6.85 -4.81
C LEU A 268 -12.12 -6.83 -5.62
N ASN A 269 -11.39 -5.71 -5.63
CA ASN A 269 -10.12 -5.58 -6.34
C ASN A 269 -9.04 -6.45 -5.70
N ASP A 270 -8.92 -6.42 -4.37
CA ASP A 270 -8.00 -7.27 -3.61
C ASP A 270 -8.41 -8.75 -3.70
N ASP A 271 -9.71 -9.06 -3.59
CA ASP A 271 -10.22 -10.41 -3.77
C ASP A 271 -9.96 -10.91 -5.20
N TYR A 272 -10.19 -10.08 -6.22
CA TYR A 272 -9.96 -10.42 -7.63
C TYR A 272 -8.52 -10.88 -7.85
N THR A 273 -7.57 -10.18 -7.25
CA THR A 273 -6.11 -10.40 -7.39
C THR A 273 -5.50 -11.33 -6.35
N MET A 274 -6.31 -11.90 -5.44
CA MET A 274 -5.89 -12.81 -4.36
C MET A 274 -4.88 -12.18 -3.40
N ASP A 275 -5.01 -10.88 -3.12
CA ASP A 275 -3.97 -10.11 -2.44
C ASP A 275 -3.74 -10.50 -0.98
N TYR A 276 -4.66 -11.21 -0.34
CA TYR A 276 -4.50 -11.67 1.05
C TYR A 276 -4.06 -13.14 1.16
N PHE A 277 -3.68 -13.77 0.04
CA PHE A 277 -3.18 -15.15 -0.01
C PHE A 277 -1.71 -15.18 -0.41
N ASN A 278 -0.92 -16.04 0.26
CA ASN A 278 0.51 -16.21 -0.01
C ASN A 278 1.27 -14.87 0.02
N LEU A 279 1.36 -14.29 1.20
CA LEU A 279 1.99 -13.00 1.41
C LEU A 279 3.47 -13.16 1.75
N TYR A 280 4.25 -12.15 1.39
CA TYR A 280 5.67 -12.03 1.70
C TYR A 280 5.99 -10.69 2.34
N ARG A 281 7.16 -10.58 2.98
CA ARG A 281 7.75 -9.31 3.40
C ARG A 281 9.22 -9.29 3.02
N ILE A 282 9.81 -8.09 2.95
CA ILE A 282 11.24 -7.92 2.78
C ILE A 282 11.91 -8.11 4.14
N ASP A 283 12.89 -9.01 4.19
CA ASP A 283 13.66 -9.27 5.39
C ASP A 283 14.49 -8.05 5.80
N GLY A 284 14.59 -7.80 7.10
CA GLY A 284 15.21 -6.60 7.66
C GLY A 284 14.45 -5.29 7.40
N GLY A 285 13.27 -5.30 6.79
CA GLY A 285 12.38 -4.15 6.71
C GLY A 285 12.00 -3.71 5.29
N MET A 286 10.76 -3.27 5.12
CA MET A 286 10.20 -2.84 3.83
C MET A 286 10.91 -1.60 3.25
N ALA A 287 11.55 -0.79 4.09
CA ALA A 287 12.38 0.34 3.67
C ALA A 287 13.61 -0.07 2.84
N ASN A 288 14.00 -1.35 2.83
CA ASN A 288 15.12 -1.82 2.01
C ASN A 288 14.83 -1.70 0.50
N LEU A 289 13.56 -1.75 0.07
CA LEU A 289 13.19 -1.51 -1.34
C LEU A 289 13.49 -0.07 -1.81
N PRO A 290 12.95 0.98 -1.18
CA PRO A 290 13.30 2.35 -1.58
C PRO A 290 14.78 2.68 -1.38
N LEU A 291 15.46 2.08 -0.38
CA LEU A 291 16.90 2.24 -0.19
C LEU A 291 17.72 1.60 -1.32
N ALA A 292 17.28 0.47 -1.88
CA ALA A 292 17.93 -0.15 -3.03
C ALA A 292 17.82 0.73 -4.28
N PHE A 293 16.63 1.28 -4.55
CA PHE A 293 16.45 2.30 -5.60
C PHE A 293 17.40 3.49 -5.40
N TYR A 294 17.42 4.06 -4.19
CA TYR A 294 18.28 5.19 -3.87
C TYR A 294 19.76 4.87 -4.11
N SER A 295 20.21 3.68 -3.69
CA SER A 295 21.58 3.22 -3.87
C SER A 295 21.95 3.05 -5.34
N SER A 296 21.08 2.41 -6.13
CA SER A 296 21.28 2.24 -7.57
C SER A 296 21.30 3.58 -8.32
N LEU A 297 20.34 4.46 -8.04
CA LEU A 297 20.23 5.79 -8.65
C LEU A 297 21.40 6.72 -8.28
N SER A 298 21.97 6.55 -7.09
CA SER A 298 23.13 7.34 -6.63
C SER A 298 24.47 6.73 -7.03
N SER A 299 24.49 5.46 -7.43
CA SER A 299 25.71 4.79 -7.87
C SER A 299 26.16 5.31 -9.25
N PRO A 300 27.47 5.55 -9.44
CA PRO A 300 28.03 5.80 -10.77
C PRO A 300 28.10 4.52 -11.62
N ASN A 301 28.09 3.34 -10.99
CA ASN A 301 28.14 2.04 -11.67
C ASN A 301 27.11 1.07 -11.06
N PRO A 302 25.81 1.30 -11.28
CA PRO A 302 24.76 0.43 -10.78
C PRO A 302 24.68 -0.89 -11.55
N PRO A 303 24.73 -2.07 -10.89
CA PRO A 303 24.66 -3.36 -11.56
C PRO A 303 23.26 -3.67 -12.14
N GLU A 304 22.23 -2.91 -11.76
CA GLU A 304 20.83 -3.13 -12.17
C GLU A 304 20.50 -2.61 -13.58
N TYR A 305 21.50 -2.15 -14.34
CA TYR A 305 21.37 -1.68 -15.73
C TYR A 305 22.14 -2.59 -16.70
N PRO A 306 21.79 -3.89 -16.80
CA PRO A 306 22.55 -4.83 -17.62
C PRO A 306 22.51 -4.43 -19.09
N GLY A 307 23.67 -4.51 -19.77
CA GLY A 307 23.78 -4.23 -21.21
C GLY A 307 23.73 -2.76 -21.61
N ILE A 308 23.57 -1.83 -20.66
CA ILE A 308 23.60 -0.39 -20.93
C ILE A 308 24.98 0.16 -20.55
N PRO A 309 25.74 0.74 -21.49
CA PRO A 309 27.02 1.37 -21.17
C PRO A 309 26.83 2.49 -20.14
N GLN A 310 27.71 2.59 -19.15
CA GLN A 310 27.66 3.66 -18.13
C GLN A 310 27.61 5.05 -18.76
N SER A 311 28.36 5.23 -19.85
CA SER A 311 28.37 6.49 -20.58
C SER A 311 26.99 6.84 -21.14
N ALA A 312 26.11 5.87 -21.42
CA ALA A 312 24.76 6.09 -21.93
C ALA A 312 23.75 6.43 -20.83
N LEU A 313 24.03 6.09 -19.56
CA LEU A 313 23.12 6.34 -18.45
C LEU A 313 22.94 7.84 -18.18
N GLY A 314 21.71 8.19 -17.80
CA GLY A 314 21.33 9.53 -17.40
C GLY A 314 21.93 9.94 -16.06
N ARG A 315 21.98 11.25 -15.81
CA ARG A 315 22.43 11.83 -14.55
C ARG A 315 21.28 11.93 -13.56
N ILE A 316 21.55 11.63 -12.30
CA ILE A 316 20.60 11.85 -11.19
C ILE A 316 21.11 13.01 -10.33
N THR A 317 20.25 13.99 -10.08
CA THR A 317 20.45 15.07 -9.11
C THR A 317 19.42 14.95 -8.01
N TRP A 318 19.86 14.74 -6.77
CA TRP A 318 18.97 14.67 -5.62
C TRP A 318 18.84 16.05 -4.95
N LYS A 319 17.61 16.56 -4.84
CA LYS A 319 17.25 17.73 -4.03
C LYS A 319 16.38 17.29 -2.86
N ARG A 320 17.01 16.59 -1.92
CA ARG A 320 16.40 16.21 -0.63
C ARG A 320 16.33 17.43 0.28
N GLY A 321 15.30 17.50 1.11
CA GLY A 321 15.00 18.72 1.87
C GLY A 321 14.51 19.87 1.00
N HIS A 322 14.01 19.62 -0.22
CA HIS A 322 13.41 20.66 -1.06
C HIS A 322 11.96 20.35 -1.40
N ALA A 323 11.05 21.24 -1.02
CA ALA A 323 9.63 21.16 -1.36
C ALA A 323 9.34 21.96 -2.63
N VAL A 324 8.50 21.41 -3.51
CA VAL A 324 7.97 22.09 -4.69
C VAL A 324 6.69 22.84 -4.32
N TYR A 325 6.61 24.11 -4.73
CA TYR A 325 5.48 25.01 -4.44
C TYR A 325 4.84 25.60 -5.70
N GLY A 326 5.44 25.43 -6.89
CA GLY A 326 4.83 25.89 -8.12
C GLY A 326 5.24 25.09 -9.35
N LEU A 327 4.30 25.01 -10.29
CA LEU A 327 4.44 24.39 -11.61
C LEU A 327 3.91 25.35 -12.67
N TYR A 328 4.81 25.87 -13.49
CA TYR A 328 4.47 26.89 -14.48
C TYR A 328 4.81 26.43 -15.89
N LYS A 329 3.93 26.72 -16.85
CA LYS A 329 4.22 26.53 -18.27
C LYS A 329 4.99 27.75 -18.80
N SER A 330 6.21 27.52 -19.25
CA SER A 330 7.04 28.54 -19.90
C SER A 330 6.34 29.11 -21.14
N GLY A 331 6.20 30.43 -21.22
CA GLY A 331 5.60 31.11 -22.37
C GLY A 331 6.47 31.11 -23.63
N THR A 332 7.78 30.84 -23.52
CA THR A 332 8.73 30.95 -24.63
C THR A 332 8.91 29.64 -25.39
N ASP A 333 8.99 28.50 -24.70
CA ASP A 333 9.29 27.18 -25.28
C ASP A 333 8.33 26.07 -24.81
N GLY A 334 7.34 26.45 -24.01
CA GLY A 334 6.34 25.54 -23.43
C GLY A 334 6.89 24.56 -22.41
N LYS A 335 8.18 24.64 -22.01
CA LYS A 335 8.78 23.79 -20.97
C LYS A 335 8.13 24.03 -19.61
N VAL A 336 8.45 23.19 -18.63
CA VAL A 336 7.88 23.29 -17.28
C VAL A 336 8.89 23.96 -16.36
N VAL A 337 8.50 25.05 -15.72
CA VAL A 337 9.27 25.71 -14.67
C VAL A 337 8.77 25.20 -13.32
N VAL A 338 9.67 24.61 -12.53
CA VAL A 338 9.40 24.11 -11.19
C VAL A 338 9.93 25.12 -10.18
N LYS A 339 9.05 25.61 -9.32
CA LYS A 339 9.39 26.48 -8.19
C LYS A 339 9.55 25.63 -6.93
N HIS A 340 10.69 25.73 -6.27
CA HIS A 340 11.00 24.95 -5.08
C HIS A 340 11.85 25.73 -4.07
N ARG A 341 11.88 25.29 -2.80
CA ARG A 341 12.72 25.88 -1.74
C ARG A 341 13.14 24.83 -0.72
N ALA A 342 14.18 25.13 0.06
CA ALA A 342 14.63 24.27 1.15
C ALA A 342 13.56 24.12 2.26
N PHE A 343 13.55 22.97 2.93
CA PHE A 343 12.61 22.62 3.98
C PHE A 343 13.25 21.74 5.08
N PRO A 344 12.90 21.93 6.38
CA PRO A 344 12.02 22.96 6.93
C PRO A 344 12.77 24.30 7.01
N SER A 345 12.35 25.29 6.21
CA SER A 345 12.92 26.62 6.28
C SER A 345 11.98 27.52 7.07
N TYR A 346 12.33 27.79 8.32
CA TYR A 346 11.66 28.79 9.16
C TYR A 346 12.22 30.20 8.94
N THR A 347 13.33 30.35 8.21
CA THR A 347 14.11 31.60 8.15
C THR A 347 14.51 32.05 6.75
N HIS A 348 14.43 31.21 5.72
CA HIS A 348 14.86 31.54 4.34
C HIS A 348 13.76 31.17 3.33
N TYR A 349 13.07 32.19 2.79
CA TYR A 349 11.98 32.05 1.81
C TYR A 349 12.43 32.19 0.35
N GLU A 350 13.74 32.08 0.06
CA GLU A 350 14.21 32.23 -1.31
C GLU A 350 13.75 31.07 -2.19
N ASP A 351 12.81 31.39 -3.07
CA ASP A 351 12.31 30.49 -4.07
C ASP A 351 13.35 30.32 -5.19
N SER A 352 13.64 29.06 -5.51
CA SER A 352 14.45 28.68 -6.67
C SER A 352 13.54 28.21 -7.80
N PHE A 353 13.94 28.50 -9.03
CA PHE A 353 13.19 28.15 -10.24
C PHE A 353 14.09 27.35 -11.18
N GLU A 354 13.62 26.19 -11.61
CA GLU A 354 14.33 25.32 -12.54
C GLU A 354 13.44 24.89 -13.70
N THR A 355 13.97 24.93 -14.92
CA THR A 355 13.23 24.61 -16.15
C THR A 355 13.56 23.21 -16.64
N PHE A 356 12.52 22.42 -16.91
CA PHE A 356 12.58 21.03 -17.35
C PHE A 356 11.83 20.82 -18.66
N ASP A 357 12.32 19.90 -19.49
CA ASP A 357 11.59 19.49 -20.70
C ASP A 357 10.31 18.73 -20.34
N TYR A 358 10.39 17.91 -19.28
CA TYR A 358 9.30 17.12 -18.72
C TYR A 358 9.31 17.15 -17.20
N VAL A 359 8.15 16.98 -16.57
CA VAL A 359 8.01 16.78 -15.13
C VAL A 359 7.16 15.55 -14.88
N ILE A 360 7.53 14.71 -13.91
CA ILE A 360 6.69 13.64 -13.37
C ILE A 360 6.29 14.03 -11.94
N CYS A 361 5.00 14.25 -11.72
CA CYS A 361 4.43 14.52 -10.42
C CYS A 361 4.10 13.19 -9.71
N ALA A 362 4.89 12.84 -8.70
CA ALA A 362 4.77 11.61 -7.90
C ALA A 362 4.35 11.86 -6.43
N ILE A 363 3.85 13.06 -6.12
CA ILE A 363 3.25 13.43 -4.83
C ILE A 363 1.73 13.20 -4.85
N THR A 364 1.10 13.17 -3.68
CA THR A 364 -0.36 12.98 -3.58
C THR A 364 -1.15 14.17 -4.16
N MET A 365 -2.40 13.97 -4.59
CA MET A 365 -3.30 15.00 -5.11
C MET A 365 -3.56 16.06 -4.04
N SER A 366 -3.69 15.62 -2.78
CA SER A 366 -3.81 16.52 -1.63
C SER A 366 -2.57 17.40 -1.43
N GLN A 367 -1.36 16.92 -1.77
CA GLN A 367 -0.15 17.75 -1.78
C GLN A 367 -0.10 18.66 -3.02
N LEU A 368 -0.45 18.11 -4.19
CA LEU A 368 -0.48 18.87 -5.44
C LEU A 368 -1.48 20.04 -5.37
N ARG A 369 -2.54 19.93 -4.56
CA ARG A 369 -3.48 21.01 -4.25
C ARG A 369 -2.81 22.26 -3.63
N LEU A 370 -1.66 22.10 -3.00
CA LEU A 370 -0.89 23.17 -2.36
C LEU A 370 0.18 23.79 -3.29
N VAL A 371 0.32 23.25 -4.50
CA VAL A 371 1.24 23.73 -5.53
C VAL A 371 0.50 24.75 -6.40
N ASP A 372 1.11 25.92 -6.59
CA ASP A 372 0.61 26.94 -7.51
C ASP A 372 0.84 26.51 -8.97
N ILE A 373 -0.23 26.33 -9.73
CA ILE A 373 -0.19 25.77 -11.09
C ILE A 373 -0.65 26.83 -12.08
N GLN A 374 0.22 27.26 -13.02
CA GLN A 374 -0.13 28.28 -14.02
C GLN A 374 0.36 27.93 -15.44
N PRO A 375 -0.53 27.96 -16.47
CA PRO A 375 -1.99 28.02 -16.33
C PRO A 375 -2.49 26.80 -15.55
N GLN A 376 -3.74 26.83 -15.09
CA GLN A 376 -4.34 25.65 -14.48
C GLN A 376 -4.31 24.46 -15.46
N PHE A 377 -4.25 23.25 -14.91
CA PHE A 377 -4.45 22.02 -15.68
C PHE A 377 -5.88 21.92 -16.21
N SER A 378 -6.15 20.89 -17.01
CA SER A 378 -7.51 20.62 -17.49
C SER A 378 -8.55 20.58 -16.37
N GLU A 379 -9.81 20.87 -16.70
CA GLU A 379 -10.93 20.86 -15.74
C GLU A 379 -10.99 19.55 -14.95
N GLY A 380 -10.98 18.41 -15.65
CA GLY A 380 -11.01 17.09 -15.01
C GLY A 380 -9.80 16.82 -14.11
N LYS A 381 -8.61 17.35 -14.45
CA LYS A 381 -7.44 17.25 -13.56
C LYS A 381 -7.60 18.11 -12.31
N MET A 382 -8.06 19.35 -12.46
CA MET A 382 -8.27 20.26 -11.33
C MET A 382 -9.38 19.76 -10.40
N GLU A 383 -10.40 19.11 -10.97
CA GLU A 383 -11.42 18.38 -10.22
C GLU A 383 -10.83 17.20 -9.45
N ALA A 384 -10.02 16.35 -10.09
CA ALA A 384 -9.32 15.27 -9.41
C ALA A 384 -8.41 15.76 -8.27
N ILE A 385 -7.62 16.82 -8.49
CA ILE A 385 -6.78 17.44 -7.46
C ILE A 385 -7.62 17.94 -6.28
N LYS A 386 -8.86 18.37 -6.51
CA LYS A 386 -9.78 18.81 -5.46
C LYS A 386 -10.41 17.64 -4.68
N ASN A 387 -10.88 16.63 -5.41
CA ASN A 387 -11.88 15.67 -4.92
C ASN A 387 -11.31 14.28 -4.63
N VAL A 388 -10.08 13.96 -5.04
CA VAL A 388 -9.40 12.74 -4.60
C VAL A 388 -9.12 12.84 -3.09
N VAL A 389 -9.84 12.04 -2.31
CA VAL A 389 -9.72 11.99 -0.84
C VAL A 389 -8.62 11.00 -0.44
N ASN A 390 -7.82 11.34 0.57
CA ASN A 390 -6.94 10.38 1.25
C ASN A 390 -7.54 9.99 2.60
N LEU A 391 -7.53 8.70 2.91
CA LEU A 391 -7.82 8.21 4.25
C LEU A 391 -6.62 8.41 5.15
N ASP A 392 -6.89 8.62 6.42
CA ASP A 392 -5.85 8.53 7.44
C ASP A 392 -5.61 7.07 7.85
N ALA A 393 -4.40 6.81 8.32
CA ALA A 393 -4.07 5.60 9.03
C ALA A 393 -3.01 5.92 10.10
N GLN A 394 -3.07 5.20 11.20
CA GLN A 394 -2.20 5.44 12.34
C GLN A 394 -1.68 4.11 12.86
N LYS A 395 -0.38 4.04 13.16
CA LYS A 395 0.23 2.89 13.82
C LYS A 395 1.04 3.29 15.04
N THR A 396 0.95 2.51 16.10
CA THR A 396 1.75 2.66 17.33
C THR A 396 2.58 1.39 17.52
N LEU A 397 3.90 1.55 17.59
CA LEU A 397 4.85 0.48 17.87
C LEU A 397 5.27 0.55 19.34
N PHE A 398 5.32 -0.60 20.01
CA PHE A 398 5.94 -0.76 21.33
C PHE A 398 7.20 -1.61 21.20
N LEU A 399 8.32 -1.08 21.69
CA LEU A 399 9.49 -1.89 21.99
C LEU A 399 9.29 -2.52 23.36
N CYS A 400 9.12 -3.83 23.42
CA CYS A 400 8.95 -4.58 24.66
C CYS A 400 10.27 -5.26 25.05
N LYS A 401 10.60 -5.28 26.35
CA LYS A 401 11.78 -5.99 26.86
C LYS A 401 11.63 -7.52 26.84
N GLU A 402 10.40 -8.00 26.78
CA GLU A 402 10.05 -9.41 26.63
C GLU A 402 8.79 -9.55 25.76
N ARG A 403 8.63 -10.71 25.15
CA ARG A 403 7.56 -11.06 24.20
C ARG A 403 6.44 -11.80 24.92
N PHE A 404 5.66 -11.06 25.71
CA PHE A 404 4.55 -11.63 26.48
C PHE A 404 3.51 -12.39 25.62
N TRP A 405 3.39 -12.04 24.33
CA TRP A 405 2.52 -12.73 23.37
C TRP A 405 3.02 -14.14 23.04
N GLU A 406 4.33 -14.39 23.03
CA GLU A 406 4.90 -15.73 22.79
C GLU A 406 4.61 -16.67 23.96
N LYS A 407 4.55 -16.16 25.20
CA LYS A 407 4.07 -16.93 26.37
C LYS A 407 2.62 -17.40 26.20
N GLN A 408 1.85 -16.75 25.33
CA GLN A 408 0.46 -17.10 24.99
C GLN A 408 0.35 -17.90 23.68
N GLY A 409 1.48 -18.32 23.10
CA GLY A 409 1.56 -19.15 21.89
C GLY A 409 1.47 -18.38 20.56
N ILE A 410 1.64 -17.06 20.57
CA ILE A 410 1.48 -16.21 19.37
C ILE A 410 2.86 -15.93 18.76
N PHE A 411 3.04 -16.24 17.47
CA PHE A 411 4.32 -16.07 16.75
C PHE A 411 4.18 -15.30 15.43
N GLY A 412 3.05 -14.62 15.24
CA GLY A 412 2.75 -13.82 14.05
C GLY A 412 1.26 -13.49 13.98
N GLY A 413 0.78 -13.10 12.79
CA GLY A 413 -0.62 -12.76 12.58
C GLY A 413 -1.05 -11.48 13.30
N SER A 414 -2.35 -11.34 13.56
CA SER A 414 -2.91 -10.17 14.24
C SER A 414 -4.12 -10.53 15.09
N SER A 415 -4.28 -9.79 16.18
CA SER A 415 -5.52 -9.74 16.97
C SER A 415 -6.39 -8.59 16.53
N TYR A 416 -7.70 -8.75 16.66
CA TYR A 416 -8.71 -7.80 16.24
C TYR A 416 -9.59 -7.38 17.41
N THR A 417 -9.93 -6.10 17.49
CA THR A 417 -10.78 -5.59 18.55
C THR A 417 -11.69 -4.46 18.09
N ASP A 418 -12.86 -4.34 18.71
CA ASP A 418 -13.72 -3.15 18.61
C ASP A 418 -13.25 -1.99 19.51
N GLY A 419 -12.19 -2.20 20.29
CA GLY A 419 -11.46 -1.19 21.05
C GLY A 419 -10.67 -0.23 20.16
N ILE A 420 -10.02 0.75 20.80
CA ILE A 420 -9.34 1.86 20.10
C ILE A 420 -8.11 1.39 19.31
N SER A 421 -7.50 0.25 19.64
CA SER A 421 -6.30 -0.22 18.93
C SER A 421 -6.64 -0.83 17.57
N GLN A 422 -7.88 -1.31 17.40
CA GLN A 422 -8.44 -2.00 16.23
C GLN A 422 -7.68 -3.28 15.84
N ILE A 423 -6.40 -3.17 15.48
CA ILE A 423 -5.53 -4.28 15.09
C ILE A 423 -4.24 -4.24 15.91
N ILE A 424 -3.89 -5.38 16.50
CA ILE A 424 -2.59 -5.62 17.15
C ILE A 424 -1.85 -6.66 16.31
N SER A 425 -0.73 -6.29 15.70
CA SER A 425 0.06 -7.19 14.85
C SER A 425 1.37 -7.60 15.51
N TYR A 426 1.64 -8.90 15.48
CA TYR A 426 2.79 -9.51 16.16
C TYR A 426 3.99 -9.64 15.22
N PRO A 427 5.21 -9.45 15.74
CA PRO A 427 6.41 -9.62 14.94
C PRO A 427 6.58 -11.10 14.54
N GLN A 428 7.26 -11.32 13.42
CA GLN A 428 7.37 -12.63 12.76
C GLN A 428 8.83 -13.05 12.57
N ASP A 429 9.71 -12.53 13.41
CA ASP A 429 11.14 -12.83 13.49
C ASP A 429 11.43 -14.08 14.37
N HIS A 430 10.47 -14.54 15.16
CA HIS A 430 10.54 -15.76 15.99
C HIS A 430 9.66 -16.92 15.48
N THR A 431 9.24 -16.88 14.20
CA THR A 431 8.32 -17.90 13.65
C THR A 431 8.92 -19.31 13.73
N PRO A 432 8.12 -20.39 13.83
CA PRO A 432 8.61 -21.76 13.92
C PRO A 432 9.60 -22.17 12.82
N ASN A 433 9.42 -21.65 11.59
CA ASN A 433 10.33 -21.90 10.47
C ASN A 433 11.66 -21.11 10.57
N MET A 434 11.75 -20.15 11.49
CA MET A 434 12.92 -19.34 11.82
C MET A 434 13.42 -19.62 13.24
N GLN A 435 12.89 -20.63 13.93
CA GLN A 435 13.35 -21.02 15.26
C GLN A 435 14.76 -21.59 15.18
N ASN A 436 15.74 -20.77 15.53
CA ASN A 436 17.02 -21.24 16.03
C ASN A 436 16.85 -21.59 17.51
N SER A 437 17.65 -22.51 18.04
CA SER A 437 17.67 -22.91 19.46
C SER A 437 17.98 -21.77 20.45
N ALA A 438 18.18 -20.54 19.96
CA ALA A 438 18.45 -19.33 20.71
C ALA A 438 17.23 -18.42 20.94
N ASN A 439 16.13 -18.57 20.18
CA ASN A 439 14.98 -17.66 20.29
C ASN A 439 14.27 -17.85 21.63
N SER A 440 14.10 -16.77 22.40
CA SER A 440 13.46 -16.80 23.71
C SER A 440 12.43 -15.69 23.87
N PHE A 441 11.29 -15.99 24.50
CA PHE A 441 10.30 -14.97 24.84
C PHE A 441 10.86 -13.88 25.78
N SER A 442 12.02 -14.12 26.41
CA SER A 442 12.70 -13.14 27.28
C SER A 442 13.51 -12.11 26.50
N GLU A 443 13.64 -12.26 25.18
CA GLU A 443 14.31 -11.29 24.32
C GLU A 443 13.39 -10.10 24.00
N PRO A 444 13.96 -8.93 23.67
CA PRO A 444 13.16 -7.80 23.21
C PRO A 444 12.41 -8.10 21.90
N GLY A 445 11.28 -7.42 21.71
CA GLY A 445 10.50 -7.52 20.48
C GLY A 445 9.67 -6.27 20.23
N VAL A 446 9.38 -5.98 18.96
CA VAL A 446 8.59 -4.81 18.56
C VAL A 446 7.17 -5.25 18.19
N LEU A 447 6.20 -4.82 19.00
CA LEU A 447 4.78 -5.05 18.77
C LEU A 447 4.18 -3.90 17.99
N THR A 448 3.42 -4.18 16.93
CA THR A 448 2.49 -3.17 16.39
C THR A 448 1.25 -3.17 17.27
N ALA A 449 1.28 -2.35 18.31
CA ALA A 449 0.29 -2.31 19.37
C ALA A 449 -1.05 -1.68 18.95
N SER A 450 -1.05 -0.90 17.87
CA SER A 450 -2.25 -0.30 17.30
C SER A 450 -2.06 -0.14 15.80
N TYR A 451 -3.10 -0.48 15.02
CA TYR A 451 -3.20 -0.10 13.62
C TYR A 451 -4.66 0.24 13.28
N ASN A 452 -4.87 1.51 12.95
CA ASN A 452 -6.17 2.11 12.68
C ASN A 452 -6.21 2.71 11.28
N VAL A 453 -7.40 2.80 10.71
CA VAL A 453 -7.67 3.47 9.43
C VAL A 453 -8.89 4.37 9.59
N GLY A 454 -8.98 5.42 8.77
CA GLY A 454 -10.15 6.28 8.69
C GLY A 454 -10.45 6.98 10.01
N GLN A 455 -11.72 6.94 10.44
CA GLN A 455 -12.17 7.70 11.60
C GLN A 455 -11.46 7.30 12.90
N ASP A 456 -11.11 6.02 13.07
CA ASP A 456 -10.43 5.56 14.28
C ASP A 456 -8.96 6.01 14.31
N ALA A 457 -8.32 6.12 13.14
CA ALA A 457 -7.00 6.75 13.03
C ALA A 457 -7.06 8.22 13.45
N ILE A 458 -8.05 8.98 12.99
CA ILE A 458 -8.24 10.39 13.37
C ILE A 458 -8.49 10.53 14.88
N ARG A 459 -9.38 9.71 15.45
CA ARG A 459 -9.73 9.73 16.88
C ARG A 459 -8.51 9.50 17.76
N LEU A 460 -7.70 8.48 17.45
CA LEU A 460 -6.53 8.13 18.24
C LEU A 460 -5.32 9.04 17.93
N GLY A 461 -5.12 9.39 16.66
CA GLY A 461 -4.04 10.23 16.17
C GLY A 461 -4.04 11.63 16.78
N HIS A 462 -5.24 12.20 16.99
CA HIS A 462 -5.44 13.51 17.61
C HIS A 462 -5.46 13.50 19.15
N ALA A 463 -5.33 12.34 19.80
CA ALA A 463 -5.17 12.29 21.25
C ALA A 463 -3.80 12.85 21.66
N HIS A 464 -3.74 13.51 22.84
CA HIS A 464 -2.46 13.94 23.42
C HIS A 464 -1.50 12.75 23.57
N VAL A 465 -0.21 12.95 23.31
CA VAL A 465 0.79 11.87 23.20
C VAL A 465 0.77 10.91 24.39
N SER A 466 0.72 11.43 25.62
CA SER A 466 0.66 10.61 26.84
C SER A 466 -0.64 9.80 26.96
N SER A 467 -1.78 10.41 26.61
CA SER A 467 -3.07 9.73 26.58
C SER A 467 -3.11 8.66 25.50
N ARG A 468 -2.55 8.92 24.32
CA ARG A 468 -2.48 7.98 23.20
C ARG A 468 -1.72 6.71 23.59
N TYR A 469 -0.54 6.84 24.19
CA TYR A 469 0.23 5.70 24.69
C TYR A 469 -0.58 4.91 25.72
N ARG A 470 -1.18 5.59 26.72
CA ARG A 470 -2.00 4.96 27.75
C ARG A 470 -3.19 4.18 27.15
N PHE A 471 -3.94 4.79 26.23
CA PHE A 471 -5.10 4.17 25.61
C PHE A 471 -4.74 2.88 24.87
N VAL A 472 -3.71 2.92 24.03
CA VAL A 472 -3.24 1.74 23.29
C VAL A 472 -2.75 0.67 24.26
N ARG A 473 -1.96 1.05 25.28
CA ARG A 473 -1.42 0.11 26.27
C ARG A 473 -2.53 -0.61 27.04
N GLU A 474 -3.48 0.12 27.60
CA GLU A 474 -4.62 -0.46 28.34
C GLU A 474 -5.47 -1.38 27.45
N ASP A 475 -5.59 -1.05 26.17
CA ASP A 475 -6.35 -1.87 25.22
C ASP A 475 -5.62 -3.17 24.87
N VAL A 476 -4.30 -3.11 24.64
CA VAL A 476 -3.47 -4.32 24.49
C VAL A 476 -3.56 -5.20 25.73
N GLU A 477 -3.53 -4.62 26.95
CA GLU A 477 -3.73 -5.36 28.19
C GLU A 477 -5.09 -6.09 28.22
N ARG A 478 -6.19 -5.42 27.84
CA ARG A 478 -7.51 -6.04 27.75
C ARG A 478 -7.57 -7.17 26.72
N VAL A 479 -7.08 -6.93 25.50
CA VAL A 479 -7.06 -7.93 24.42
C VAL A 479 -6.27 -9.16 24.84
N HIS A 480 -5.13 -8.97 25.51
CA HIS A 480 -4.30 -10.07 26.00
C HIS A 480 -4.73 -10.62 27.37
N GLY A 481 -5.75 -10.03 28.01
CA GLY A 481 -6.21 -10.35 29.37
C GLY A 481 -5.09 -10.32 30.40
N LEU A 482 -4.24 -9.30 30.29
CA LEU A 482 -3.14 -9.03 31.22
C LEU A 482 -3.66 -8.19 32.39
N PRO A 483 -3.01 -8.27 33.57
CA PRO A 483 -3.33 -7.37 34.68
C PRO A 483 -3.18 -5.90 34.28
N GLU A 484 -3.98 -5.04 34.89
CA GLU A 484 -3.85 -3.59 34.72
C GLU A 484 -2.41 -3.15 35.03
N LYS A 485 -1.84 -2.29 34.18
CA LYS A 485 -0.47 -1.75 34.30
C LYS A 485 0.64 -2.78 34.09
N TYR A 486 0.33 -4.01 33.68
CA TYR A 486 1.35 -5.01 33.35
C TYR A 486 2.39 -4.44 32.36
N LEU A 487 1.93 -3.76 31.31
CA LEU A 487 2.78 -3.25 30.25
C LEU A 487 3.62 -2.03 30.63
N GLU A 488 3.35 -1.36 31.76
CA GLU A 488 4.18 -0.22 32.23
C GLU A 488 5.63 -0.62 32.45
N SER A 489 5.84 -1.86 32.91
CA SER A 489 7.17 -2.39 33.17
C SER A 489 7.78 -3.10 31.97
N ILE A 490 6.98 -3.43 30.94
CA ILE A 490 7.40 -4.25 29.79
C ILE A 490 7.80 -3.38 28.61
N VAL A 491 7.06 -2.30 28.34
CA VAL A 491 7.34 -1.40 27.21
C VAL A 491 8.51 -0.48 27.56
N LEU A 492 9.61 -0.62 26.84
CA LEU A 492 10.84 0.18 27.00
C LEU A 492 10.77 1.51 26.24
N ASP A 493 10.18 1.49 25.05
CA ASP A 493 10.03 2.66 24.19
C ASP A 493 8.80 2.49 23.29
N HIS A 494 8.29 3.58 22.73
CA HIS A 494 7.18 3.54 21.78
C HIS A 494 7.29 4.62 20.72
N LYS A 495 6.73 4.35 19.55
CA LYS A 495 6.62 5.34 18.48
C LYS A 495 5.29 5.25 17.77
N THR A 496 4.73 6.41 17.45
CA THR A 496 3.49 6.53 16.68
C THR A 496 3.73 7.34 15.41
N VAL A 497 3.17 6.88 14.31
CA VAL A 497 2.99 7.69 13.09
C VAL A 497 1.50 7.77 12.78
N ASP A 498 1.03 8.99 12.57
CA ASP A 498 -0.28 9.37 12.04
C ASP A 498 -0.01 9.96 10.65
N TRP A 499 -0.52 9.31 9.61
CA TRP A 499 -0.18 9.66 8.22
C TRP A 499 -0.81 10.99 7.76
N PHE A 500 -1.86 11.47 8.42
CA PHE A 500 -2.41 12.79 8.15
C PHE A 500 -1.54 13.91 8.73
N GLN A 501 -0.92 13.65 9.89
CA GLN A 501 0.05 14.58 10.52
C GLN A 501 1.42 14.56 9.83
N GLU A 502 1.76 13.51 9.08
CA GLU A 502 2.94 13.49 8.22
C GLU A 502 2.79 14.56 7.12
N TYR A 503 3.49 15.68 7.31
CA TYR A 503 3.33 16.91 6.53
C TYR A 503 3.34 16.70 5.00
N TYR A 504 4.08 15.70 4.52
CA TYR A 504 4.27 15.39 3.09
C TYR A 504 3.44 14.24 2.54
N ALA A 505 2.81 13.46 3.40
CA ALA A 505 1.84 12.46 2.98
C ALA A 505 0.44 13.09 2.93
N LYS A 506 0.06 13.84 3.98
CA LYS A 506 -1.31 14.38 4.19
C LYS A 506 -2.37 13.30 3.98
N GLY A 507 -2.11 12.12 4.55
CA GLY A 507 -2.94 10.93 4.45
C GLY A 507 -2.13 9.68 4.11
N ALA A 508 -2.71 8.52 4.43
CA ALA A 508 -2.09 7.22 4.26
C ALA A 508 -2.22 6.70 2.81
N PHE A 509 -3.44 6.68 2.27
CA PHE A 509 -3.72 6.18 0.93
C PHE A 509 -5.06 6.71 0.43
N ARG A 510 -5.30 6.63 -0.87
CA ARG A 510 -6.53 7.18 -1.47
C ARG A 510 -7.76 6.45 -0.93
N ALA A 511 -8.79 7.20 -0.57
CA ALA A 511 -10.12 6.66 -0.29
C ALA A 511 -10.79 6.26 -1.60
N LEU A 512 -11.29 5.04 -1.68
CA LEU A 512 -12.11 4.59 -2.80
C LEU A 512 -13.56 4.91 -2.45
N LEU A 513 -14.07 6.09 -2.79
CA LEU A 513 -15.49 6.41 -2.57
C LEU A 513 -16.33 5.97 -3.78
N PRO A 514 -17.61 5.59 -3.59
CA PRO A 514 -18.48 5.22 -4.69
C PRO A 514 -18.54 6.30 -5.79
N GLY A 515 -18.47 5.91 -7.07
CA GLY A 515 -18.47 6.83 -8.22
C GLY A 515 -17.10 7.38 -8.61
N LEU A 516 -16.20 7.60 -7.64
CA LEU A 516 -14.96 8.36 -7.90
C LEU A 516 -13.96 7.65 -8.81
N LYS A 517 -14.00 6.32 -8.95
CA LYS A 517 -13.14 5.62 -9.93
C LYS A 517 -13.50 6.07 -11.35
N THR A 518 -14.79 6.06 -11.69
CA THR A 518 -15.29 6.44 -13.02
C THR A 518 -15.06 7.92 -13.30
N GLU A 519 -15.29 8.77 -12.30
CA GLU A 519 -15.21 10.22 -12.46
C GLU A 519 -13.76 10.74 -12.45
N LEU A 520 -12.92 10.24 -11.55
CA LEU A 520 -11.65 10.90 -11.23
C LEU A 520 -10.41 10.10 -11.61
N LEU A 521 -10.46 8.76 -11.73
CA LEU A 521 -9.22 7.98 -11.93
C LEU A 521 -8.58 8.23 -13.29
N TYR A 522 -9.36 8.21 -14.37
CA TYR A 522 -8.83 8.51 -15.71
C TYR A 522 -8.30 9.95 -15.81
N PRO A 523 -9.06 11.00 -15.43
CA PRO A 523 -8.50 12.37 -15.39
C PRO A 523 -7.26 12.50 -14.51
N SER A 524 -7.16 11.75 -13.42
CA SER A 524 -5.98 11.74 -12.54
C SER A 524 -4.71 11.24 -13.23
N SER A 525 -4.80 10.35 -14.22
CA SER A 525 -3.63 9.80 -14.93
C SER A 525 -3.24 10.58 -16.19
N VAL A 526 -4.15 11.36 -16.78
CA VAL A 526 -3.88 12.09 -18.04
C VAL A 526 -2.74 13.11 -17.90
N PRO A 527 -1.76 13.15 -18.81
CA PRO A 527 -0.70 14.16 -18.80
C PRO A 527 -1.21 15.58 -19.11
N GLU A 528 -0.51 16.58 -18.60
CA GLU A 528 -0.85 17.99 -18.69
C GLU A 528 0.25 18.81 -19.40
N PHE A 529 -0.05 20.08 -19.67
CA PHE A 529 0.86 21.01 -20.37
C PHE A 529 1.35 20.50 -21.73
N ASN A 530 0.43 19.91 -22.51
CA ASN A 530 0.70 19.30 -23.81
C ASN A 530 1.74 18.17 -23.71
N ASN A 531 1.47 17.18 -22.83
CA ASN A 531 2.35 16.04 -22.53
C ASN A 531 3.73 16.45 -22.03
N ARG A 532 3.76 17.41 -21.10
CA ARG A 532 4.99 17.80 -20.40
C ARG A 532 4.96 17.60 -18.90
N VAL A 533 3.78 17.46 -18.31
CA VAL A 533 3.61 17.06 -16.90
C VAL A 533 2.89 15.72 -16.87
N PHE A 534 3.56 14.69 -16.38
CA PHE A 534 3.03 13.33 -16.22
C PHE A 534 2.76 13.06 -14.75
N PHE A 535 1.95 12.05 -14.45
CA PHE A 535 1.53 11.73 -13.09
C PHE A 535 1.85 10.28 -12.76
N ALA A 536 2.37 10.06 -11.56
CA ALA A 536 2.67 8.74 -11.03
C ALA A 536 2.30 8.67 -9.55
N GLY A 537 2.16 7.46 -9.02
CA GLY A 537 1.79 7.22 -7.63
C GLY A 537 0.54 6.36 -7.48
N GLU A 538 0.38 5.80 -6.30
CA GLU A 538 -0.73 4.89 -5.98
C GLU A 538 -2.13 5.51 -6.24
N GLN A 539 -2.30 6.81 -6.05
CA GLN A 539 -3.55 7.52 -6.30
C GLN A 539 -4.01 7.58 -7.76
N VAL A 540 -3.08 7.41 -8.71
CA VAL A 540 -3.38 7.37 -10.16
C VAL A 540 -3.36 5.92 -10.67
N SER A 541 -3.34 4.95 -9.76
CA SER A 541 -3.31 3.53 -10.05
C SER A 541 -4.65 2.84 -9.77
N THR A 542 -4.81 1.65 -10.31
CA THR A 542 -5.90 0.73 -9.96
C THR A 542 -5.61 -0.09 -8.70
N LYS A 543 -4.34 -0.20 -8.27
CA LYS A 543 -3.92 -0.88 -7.04
C LYS A 543 -3.69 0.12 -5.91
N ASN A 544 -4.82 0.56 -5.34
CA ASN A 544 -4.90 1.46 -4.19
C ASN A 544 -4.21 0.89 -2.95
N ALA A 545 -3.54 1.70 -2.13
CA ALA A 545 -2.85 1.29 -0.89
C ALA A 545 -1.74 0.23 -1.04
N TRP A 546 -1.30 -0.11 -2.27
CA TRP A 546 -0.29 -1.13 -2.53
C TRP A 546 0.95 -0.56 -3.23
N ILE A 547 2.13 -1.08 -2.89
CA ILE A 547 3.42 -0.72 -3.53
C ILE A 547 3.35 -0.91 -5.06
N GLN A 548 2.67 -1.98 -5.50
CA GLN A 548 2.40 -2.32 -6.90
C GLN A 548 1.91 -1.12 -7.71
N GLY A 549 0.89 -0.41 -7.22
CA GLY A 549 0.33 0.74 -7.93
C GLY A 549 1.31 1.90 -8.09
N ALA A 550 2.13 2.14 -7.06
CA ALA A 550 3.16 3.19 -7.11
C ALA A 550 4.27 2.86 -8.11
N LEU A 551 4.85 1.66 -8.05
CA LEU A 551 5.94 1.26 -8.94
C LEU A 551 5.50 1.22 -10.41
N GLN A 552 4.34 0.62 -10.68
CA GLN A 552 3.82 0.44 -12.03
C GLN A 552 3.51 1.78 -12.70
N THR A 553 2.85 2.70 -12.00
CA THR A 553 2.55 4.04 -12.55
C THR A 553 3.81 4.86 -12.79
N GLY A 554 4.86 4.70 -11.97
CA GLY A 554 6.15 5.33 -12.23
C GLY A 554 6.84 4.81 -13.50
N MET A 555 6.82 3.50 -13.73
CA MET A 555 7.32 2.90 -14.99
C MET A 555 6.51 3.39 -16.20
N SER A 556 5.19 3.38 -16.11
CA SER A 556 4.32 3.82 -17.20
C SER A 556 4.53 5.30 -17.52
N ALA A 557 4.65 6.17 -16.51
CA ALA A 557 4.95 7.59 -16.72
C ALA A 557 6.32 7.82 -17.40
N ALA A 558 7.33 7.02 -17.08
CA ALA A 558 8.62 7.07 -17.77
C ALA A 558 8.50 6.64 -19.24
N ASN A 559 7.74 5.57 -19.52
CA ASN A 559 7.47 5.14 -20.89
C ASN A 559 6.72 6.20 -21.69
N ASP A 560 5.74 6.88 -21.09
CA ASP A 560 4.99 7.95 -21.74
C ASP A 560 5.90 9.15 -22.09
N VAL A 561 6.82 9.51 -21.20
CA VAL A 561 7.86 10.53 -21.46
C VAL A 561 8.75 10.12 -22.63
N ALA A 562 9.18 8.86 -22.71
CA ALA A 562 10.00 8.34 -23.80
C ALA A 562 9.24 8.35 -25.14
N CYS A 563 8.02 7.79 -25.17
CA CYS A 563 7.12 7.82 -26.33
C CYS A 563 6.95 9.24 -26.87
N TYR A 564 6.60 10.18 -25.99
CA TYR A 564 6.38 11.56 -26.41
C TYR A 564 7.68 12.26 -26.82
N SER A 565 8.81 11.89 -26.21
CA SER A 565 10.14 12.39 -26.59
C SER A 565 10.52 12.03 -28.03
N ILE A 566 10.13 10.84 -28.49
CA ILE A 566 10.29 10.37 -29.88
C ILE A 566 9.37 11.15 -30.82
N ILE A 567 8.08 11.24 -30.49
CA ILE A 567 7.10 11.96 -31.32
C ILE A 567 7.55 13.41 -31.56
N ARG A 568 8.02 14.11 -30.52
CA ARG A 568 8.56 15.48 -30.66
C ARG A 568 9.86 15.57 -31.45
N LYS A 569 10.66 14.50 -31.50
CA LYS A 569 11.89 14.46 -32.29
C LYS A 569 11.56 14.42 -33.79
N HIS A 570 10.46 13.78 -34.18
CA HIS A 570 10.02 13.68 -35.59
C HIS A 570 9.15 14.84 -36.08
N GLN A 571 8.61 15.67 -35.18
CA GLN A 571 7.81 16.86 -35.52
C GLN A 571 8.66 18.13 -35.72
N LYS A 572 9.95 18.08 -35.39
CA LYS A 572 10.94 19.13 -35.67
C LYS A 572 11.78 18.70 -36.86
#